data_AF-A0A1V5WVW8-F1
#
_entry.id   AF-A0A1V5WVW8-F1
#
_cell.length_a   1.000
_cell.length_b   1.000
_cell.length_c   1.000
_cell.angle_alpha   90.00
_cell.angle_beta   90.00
_cell.angle_gamma   90.00
#
_symmetry.space_group_name_H-M   'P 1'
#
loop_
_entity.id
_entity.type
_entity.pdbx_description
1 polymer ?
#
loop_
_entity_poly.entity_id
_entity_poly.type
_entity_poly.pdbx_seq_one_letter_code
_entity_poly.pdbx_strand_id
1 'polypeptide(L)'
;MFKTVSWVGSWMLVMATSLATSLVLAQPSKLSRTAIGQTSQASAEQHFGKAREYYANGRYREAIEQLEIALRIDPKGAELLYNLGVIHEKLQELDPAIDYYKRYVLMVGDPEEQQRVKTIIARLEKARDELGNDKEQPEFAEEKPIPVKEPERTKGRFDGWVIGTGILAAVGVAGGTYFGLEALKSRNEDPPTTGKGTSYADLEDNADRAKQMALFADIGFGVGVVAGTAAMLLYFMRDGEPEQAAVGAWEPGVAVVPGGMAASMKLGF
;
A
#
# COMPACT_ATOMS: atom_id res chain seq x y z
N MET A 1 99.63 -42.12 30.54
CA MET A 1 98.89 -41.56 31.70
C MET A 1 98.20 -40.28 31.22
N PHE A 2 96.97 -40.41 30.73
CA PHE A 2 96.22 -39.32 30.07
C PHE A 2 95.62 -38.38 31.12
N LYS A 3 95.91 -37.08 31.01
CA LYS A 3 95.26 -36.02 31.79
C LYS A 3 93.94 -35.67 31.11
N THR A 4 92.86 -35.76 31.88
CA THR A 4 91.51 -35.33 31.55
C THR A 4 91.30 -33.86 31.88
N VAL A 5 90.18 -33.32 31.41
CA VAL A 5 89.50 -32.08 31.83
C VAL A 5 89.79 -30.83 31.00
N SER A 6 88.97 -30.64 29.97
CA SER A 6 88.31 -29.35 29.74
C SER A 6 87.01 -29.60 28.94
N TRP A 7 86.04 -28.71 29.09
CA TRP A 7 84.77 -28.65 28.35
C TRP A 7 83.51 -29.28 28.96
N VAL A 8 83.28 -29.07 30.26
CA VAL A 8 81.93 -29.08 30.83
C VAL A 8 81.80 -27.86 31.75
N GLY A 9 81.44 -26.71 31.18
CA GLY A 9 81.43 -25.47 31.97
C GLY A 9 80.76 -24.26 31.33
N SER A 10 79.92 -24.42 30.30
CA SER A 10 79.27 -23.27 29.65
C SER A 10 77.78 -23.45 29.34
N TRP A 11 77.12 -24.47 29.89
CA TRP A 11 75.70 -24.76 29.63
C TRP A 11 74.82 -24.79 30.89
N MET A 12 75.30 -24.28 32.03
CA MET A 12 74.50 -24.20 33.28
C MET A 12 74.31 -22.78 33.83
N LEU A 13 74.52 -21.74 33.01
CA LEU A 13 74.45 -20.33 33.46
C LEU A 13 73.38 -19.48 32.75
N VAL A 14 72.31 -20.10 32.24
CA VAL A 14 71.13 -19.36 31.72
C VAL A 14 69.79 -19.81 32.34
N MET A 15 69.76 -20.86 33.18
CA MET A 15 68.49 -21.36 33.76
C MET A 15 68.36 -21.11 35.28
N ALA A 16 68.94 -20.02 35.79
CA ALA A 16 68.90 -19.70 37.23
C ALA A 16 68.71 -18.20 37.53
N THR A 17 67.83 -17.53 36.80
CA THR A 17 67.27 -16.21 37.18
C THR A 17 65.75 -16.28 37.33
N SER A 18 65.29 -17.34 37.99
CA SER A 18 63.94 -17.39 38.57
C SER A 18 64.04 -17.06 40.06
N LEU A 19 63.12 -16.24 40.55
CA LEU A 19 62.94 -15.80 41.94
C LEU A 19 63.86 -14.67 42.47
N ALA A 20 63.70 -13.47 41.91
CA ALA A 20 63.81 -12.23 42.71
C ALA A 20 62.43 -11.58 42.78
N THR A 21 61.74 -11.91 43.87
CA THR A 21 60.52 -11.28 44.36
C THR A 21 60.70 -9.80 44.65
N SER A 22 59.83 -8.97 44.08
CA SER A 22 59.13 -7.84 44.73
C SER A 22 58.13 -7.29 43.70
N LEU A 23 56.92 -7.84 43.61
CA LEU A 23 55.76 -7.34 44.34
C LEU A 23 55.71 -5.80 44.40
N VAL A 24 55.67 -5.15 43.23
CA VAL A 24 54.91 -3.89 43.13
C VAL A 24 53.46 -4.31 42.92
N LEU A 25 52.61 -3.97 43.88
CA LEU A 25 51.19 -4.21 43.84
C LEU A 25 50.64 -3.70 42.50
N ALA A 26 50.30 -4.61 41.58
CA ALA A 26 49.32 -4.34 40.56
C ALA A 26 48.00 -4.12 41.30
N GLN A 27 47.78 -2.89 41.75
CA GLN A 27 46.47 -2.52 42.26
C GLN A 27 45.45 -2.90 41.19
N PRO A 28 44.37 -3.64 41.51
CA PRO A 28 43.32 -3.87 40.55
C PRO A 28 42.87 -2.50 40.08
N SER A 29 43.07 -2.23 38.79
CA SER A 29 42.87 -0.92 38.19
C SER A 29 41.40 -0.54 38.33
N LYS A 30 41.07 0.16 39.43
CA LYS A 30 39.78 0.87 39.59
C LYS A 30 39.55 1.85 38.44
N LEU A 31 40.60 2.18 37.69
CA LEU A 31 40.59 2.99 36.48
C LEU A 31 39.87 2.34 35.29
N SER A 32 39.76 1.01 35.22
CA SER A 32 39.19 0.33 34.04
C SER A 32 37.66 0.45 33.96
N ARG A 33 36.94 0.23 35.07
CA ARG A 33 35.47 0.31 35.09
C ARG A 33 34.97 1.76 34.98
N THR A 34 35.69 2.70 35.56
CA THR A 34 35.36 4.14 35.45
C THR A 34 35.63 4.63 34.03
N ALA A 35 36.79 4.31 33.42
CA ALA A 35 37.07 4.76 32.05
C ALA A 35 36.04 4.22 31.04
N ILE A 36 35.67 2.94 31.11
CA ILE A 36 34.66 2.34 30.21
C ILE A 36 33.27 2.98 30.41
N GLY A 37 32.86 3.21 31.66
CA GLY A 37 31.60 3.89 31.97
C GLY A 37 31.58 5.35 31.49
N GLN A 38 32.69 6.06 31.62
CA GLN A 38 32.85 7.45 31.17
C GLN A 38 32.87 7.56 29.64
N THR A 39 33.51 6.63 28.92
CA THR A 39 33.45 6.58 27.45
C THR A 39 32.04 6.25 26.94
N SER A 40 31.32 5.36 27.64
CA SER A 40 29.92 5.05 27.32
C SER A 40 29.01 6.26 27.54
N GLN A 41 29.15 6.97 28.66
CA GLN A 41 28.36 8.18 28.93
C GLN A 41 28.65 9.31 27.93
N ALA A 42 29.93 9.55 27.60
CA ALA A 42 30.30 10.53 26.58
C ALA A 42 29.71 10.18 25.19
N SER A 43 29.59 8.88 24.88
CA SER A 43 28.93 8.44 23.65
C SER A 43 27.42 8.71 23.67
N ALA A 44 26.72 8.46 24.79
CA ALA A 44 25.32 8.80 24.94
C ALA A 44 25.06 10.32 24.78
N GLU A 45 25.91 11.14 25.40
CA GLU A 45 25.87 12.61 25.28
C GLU A 45 26.09 13.08 23.84
N GLN A 46 27.00 12.45 23.10
CA GLN A 46 27.22 12.77 21.68
C GLN A 46 25.97 12.51 20.84
N HIS A 47 25.33 11.35 21.03
CA HIS A 47 24.09 11.02 20.33
C HIS A 47 22.95 11.98 20.73
N PHE A 48 22.87 12.35 22.01
CA PHE A 48 21.91 13.35 22.46
C PHE A 48 22.14 14.73 21.85
N GLY A 49 23.41 15.16 21.70
CA GLY A 49 23.78 16.39 21.01
C GLY A 49 23.31 16.41 19.55
N LYS A 50 23.50 15.31 18.81
CA LYS A 50 22.99 15.14 17.44
C LYS A 50 21.46 15.18 17.39
N ALA A 51 20.79 14.56 18.36
CA ALA A 51 19.34 14.61 18.44
C ALA A 51 18.82 16.04 18.60
N ARG A 52 19.48 16.85 19.45
CA ARG A 52 19.14 18.28 19.61
C ARG A 52 19.35 19.06 18.32
N GLU A 53 20.42 18.78 17.57
CA GLU A 53 20.66 19.39 16.26
C GLU A 53 19.56 19.01 15.26
N TYR A 54 19.22 17.72 15.15
CA TYR A 54 18.13 17.28 14.27
C TYR A 54 16.78 17.89 14.68
N TYR A 55 16.49 17.96 15.98
CA TYR A 55 15.30 18.61 16.50
C TYR A 55 15.22 20.09 16.13
N ALA A 56 16.33 20.83 16.30
CA ALA A 56 16.40 22.25 15.94
C ALA A 56 16.18 22.49 14.43
N ASN A 57 16.55 21.51 13.59
CA ASN A 57 16.33 21.54 12.14
C ASN A 57 14.95 20.98 11.72
N GLY A 58 14.07 20.63 12.66
CA GLY A 58 12.74 20.05 12.38
C GLY A 58 12.79 18.58 11.90
N ARG A 59 13.95 17.95 11.96
CA ARG A 59 14.20 16.55 11.56
C ARG A 59 13.86 15.61 12.71
N TYR A 60 12.57 15.53 13.05
CA TYR A 60 12.08 14.88 14.26
C TYR A 60 12.32 13.36 14.30
N ARG A 61 12.23 12.67 13.16
CA ARG A 61 12.45 11.21 13.10
C ARG A 61 13.91 10.84 13.35
N GLU A 62 14.84 11.57 12.74
CA GLU A 62 16.26 11.36 12.97
C GLU A 62 16.66 11.74 14.40
N ALA A 63 16.00 12.74 14.98
CA ALA A 63 16.19 13.07 16.39
C ALA A 63 15.74 11.93 17.33
N ILE A 64 14.62 11.27 17.03
CA ILE A 64 14.17 10.07 17.75
C ILE A 64 15.22 8.95 17.65
N GLU A 65 15.70 8.63 16.45
CA GLU A 65 16.71 7.58 16.28
C GLU A 65 17.97 7.83 17.13
N GLN A 66 18.46 9.06 17.15
CA GLN A 66 19.63 9.43 17.95
C GLN A 66 19.33 9.35 19.46
N LEU A 67 18.14 9.75 19.92
CA LEU A 67 17.72 9.61 21.31
C LEU A 67 17.57 8.16 21.74
N GLU A 68 17.04 7.28 20.89
CA GLU A 68 16.94 5.86 21.18
C GLU A 68 18.31 5.18 21.28
N ILE A 69 19.27 5.60 20.45
CA ILE A 69 20.68 5.17 20.60
C ILE A 69 21.23 5.66 21.94
N ALA A 70 21.06 6.95 22.27
CA ALA A 70 21.52 7.50 23.54
C ALA A 70 20.91 6.77 24.74
N LEU A 71 19.62 6.45 24.69
CA LEU A 71 18.90 5.74 25.77
C LEU A 71 19.35 4.28 25.92
N ARG A 72 19.75 3.62 24.82
CA ARG A 72 20.35 2.28 24.89
C ARG A 72 21.72 2.29 25.57
N ILE A 73 22.49 3.36 25.39
CA ILE A 73 23.83 3.53 25.96
C ILE A 73 23.74 3.98 27.43
N ASP A 74 22.82 4.90 27.75
CA ASP A 74 22.49 5.32 29.11
C ASP A 74 20.99 5.11 29.43
N PRO A 75 20.62 3.90 29.90
CA PRO A 75 19.24 3.60 30.30
C PRO A 75 18.74 4.40 31.51
N LYS A 76 19.64 5.11 32.21
CA LYS A 76 19.30 5.91 33.40
C LYS A 76 19.04 7.38 33.07
N GLY A 77 19.27 7.80 31.82
CA GLY A 77 19.03 9.16 31.36
C GLY A 77 17.54 9.49 31.28
N ALA A 78 16.95 9.95 32.39
CA ALA A 78 15.56 10.40 32.42
C ALA A 78 15.30 11.52 31.39
N GLU A 79 16.24 12.46 31.25
CA GLU A 79 16.14 13.55 30.26
C GLU A 79 15.93 13.04 28.82
N LEU A 80 16.49 11.88 28.47
CA LEU A 80 16.31 11.29 27.13
C LEU A 80 14.86 10.84 26.90
N LEU A 81 14.22 10.26 27.91
CA LEU A 81 12.81 9.88 27.87
C LEU A 81 11.91 11.11 27.75
N TYR A 82 12.20 12.18 28.50
CA TYR A 82 11.45 13.42 28.39
C TYR A 82 11.54 14.01 26.97
N ASN A 83 12.73 14.07 26.40
CA ASN A 83 12.92 14.57 25.04
C ASN A 83 12.24 13.70 23.99
N LEU A 84 12.24 12.37 24.13
CA LEU A 84 11.45 11.49 23.26
C LEU A 84 9.95 11.83 23.36
N GLY A 85 9.43 12.02 24.57
CA GLY A 85 8.04 12.46 24.79
C GLY A 85 7.71 13.78 24.07
N VAL A 86 8.58 14.78 24.20
CA VAL A 86 8.43 16.09 23.53
C VAL A 86 8.41 15.96 22.01
N ILE A 87 9.28 15.13 21.44
CA ILE A 87 9.38 14.97 19.98
C ILE A 87 8.17 14.22 19.44
N HIS A 88 7.70 13.17 20.12
CA HIS A 88 6.46 12.48 19.73
C HIS A 88 5.24 13.40 19.85
N GLU A 89 5.19 14.27 20.87
CA GLU A 89 4.16 15.30 20.99
C GLU A 89 4.18 16.28 19.79
N LYS A 90 5.36 16.71 19.35
CA LYS A 90 5.51 17.55 18.13
C LYS A 90 5.03 16.85 16.86
N LEU A 91 5.17 15.54 16.79
CA LEU A 91 4.69 14.71 15.69
C LEU A 91 3.19 14.35 15.80
N GLN A 92 2.50 14.82 16.84
CA GLN A 92 1.13 14.44 17.19
C GLN A 92 0.93 12.93 17.42
N GLU A 93 2.01 12.23 17.78
CA GLU A 93 1.97 10.82 18.15
C GLU A 93 1.69 10.71 19.65
N LEU A 94 0.40 10.78 20.00
CA LEU A 94 -0.03 10.92 21.39
C LEU A 94 0.32 9.68 22.24
N ASP A 95 0.10 8.47 21.72
CA ASP A 95 0.38 7.24 22.51
C ASP A 95 1.86 7.07 22.85
N PRO A 96 2.81 7.18 21.89
CA PRO A 96 4.24 7.15 22.21
C PRO A 96 4.64 8.28 23.16
N ALA A 97 4.13 9.49 22.97
CA ALA A 97 4.45 10.62 23.85
C ALA A 97 4.05 10.33 25.31
N ILE A 98 2.83 9.83 25.51
CA ILE A 98 2.31 9.45 26.84
C ILE A 98 3.17 8.35 27.47
N ASP A 99 3.57 7.32 26.72
CA ASP A 99 4.42 6.24 27.25
C ASP A 99 5.78 6.77 27.75
N TYR A 100 6.46 7.57 26.93
CA TYR A 100 7.75 8.13 27.29
C TYR A 100 7.66 9.08 28.50
N TYR A 101 6.63 9.91 28.58
CA TYR A 101 6.40 10.74 29.76
C TYR A 101 6.06 9.93 31.02
N LYS A 102 5.31 8.82 30.91
CA LYS A 102 5.06 7.92 32.05
C LYS A 102 6.35 7.30 32.55
N ARG A 103 7.20 6.82 31.64
CA ARG A 103 8.52 6.28 31.99
C ARG A 103 9.44 7.34 32.62
N TYR A 104 9.37 8.59 32.15
CA TYR A 104 10.07 9.71 32.75
C TYR A 104 9.67 9.93 34.22
N VAL A 105 8.37 9.98 34.50
CA VAL A 105 7.82 10.18 35.85
C VAL A 105 8.26 9.07 36.81
N LEU A 106 8.43 7.84 36.32
CA LEU A 106 8.93 6.71 37.13
C LEU A 106 10.43 6.83 37.48
N MET A 107 11.20 7.57 36.68
CA MET A 107 12.65 7.73 36.86
C MET A 107 13.01 8.97 37.71
N VAL A 108 12.16 10.00 37.68
CA VAL A 108 12.38 11.24 38.43
C VAL A 108 11.92 11.07 39.88
N GLY A 109 12.77 11.50 40.82
CA GLY A 109 12.46 11.47 42.27
C GLY A 109 11.79 12.74 42.80
N ASP A 110 11.82 13.85 42.05
CA ASP A 110 11.23 15.13 42.46
C ASP A 110 9.70 15.14 42.26
N PRO A 111 8.90 15.28 43.33
CA PRO A 111 7.44 15.34 43.23
C PRO A 111 6.91 16.51 42.39
N GLU A 112 7.58 17.66 42.41
CA GLU A 112 7.13 18.82 41.63
C GLU A 112 7.26 18.58 40.14
N GLU A 113 8.40 18.04 39.72
CA GLU A 113 8.63 17.64 38.34
C GLU A 113 7.68 16.55 37.85
N GLN A 114 7.44 15.53 38.68
CA GLN A 114 6.44 14.52 38.39
C GLN A 114 5.06 15.15 38.17
N GLN A 115 4.67 16.12 39.00
CA GLN A 115 3.37 16.78 38.87
C GLN A 115 3.27 17.61 37.59
N ARG A 116 4.35 18.30 37.20
CA ARG A 116 4.42 19.02 35.92
C ARG A 116 4.17 18.07 34.75
N VAL A 117 4.87 16.95 34.69
CA VAL A 117 4.74 15.98 33.58
C VAL A 117 3.41 15.23 33.63
N LYS A 118 2.87 14.92 34.81
CA LYS A 118 1.51 14.34 34.95
C LYS A 118 0.44 15.26 34.37
N THR A 119 0.61 16.58 34.47
CA THR A 119 -0.30 17.55 33.85
C THR A 119 -0.24 17.49 32.33
N ILE A 120 0.97 17.30 31.77
CA ILE A 120 1.16 17.07 30.32
C ILE A 120 0.49 15.76 29.91
N ILE A 121 0.74 14.67 30.64
CA ILE A 121 0.12 13.36 30.37
C ILE A 121 -1.41 13.48 30.39
N ALA A 122 -2.00 14.11 31.40
CA ALA A 122 -3.45 14.28 31.48
C ALA A 122 -4.02 15.08 30.30
N ARG A 123 -3.31 16.11 29.83
CA ARG A 123 -3.70 16.86 28.63
C ARG A 123 -3.63 16.00 27.37
N LEU A 124 -2.56 15.21 27.21
CA LEU A 124 -2.39 14.34 26.05
C LEU A 124 -3.37 13.17 26.04
N GLU A 125 -3.66 12.59 27.21
CA GLU A 125 -4.70 11.57 27.38
C GLU A 125 -6.07 12.15 27.02
N LYS A 126 -6.41 13.34 27.52
CA LYS A 126 -7.66 14.01 27.12
C LYS A 126 -7.72 14.27 25.61
N ALA A 127 -6.63 14.77 25.01
CA ALA A 127 -6.59 15.01 23.56
C ALA A 127 -6.69 13.71 22.74
N ARG A 128 -6.09 12.62 23.22
CA ARG A 128 -6.21 11.29 22.62
C ARG A 128 -7.64 10.79 22.75
N ASP A 129 -8.25 10.97 23.91
CA ASP A 129 -9.62 10.56 24.17
C ASP A 129 -10.59 11.41 23.36
N GLU A 130 -10.39 12.71 23.18
CA GLU A 130 -11.17 13.56 22.25
C GLU A 130 -11.04 13.08 20.80
N LEU A 131 -9.83 12.75 20.33
CA LEU A 131 -9.61 12.14 19.00
C LEU A 131 -10.16 10.70 18.89
N GLY A 132 -10.30 10.01 20.02
CA GLY A 132 -10.92 8.70 20.15
C GLY A 132 -12.45 8.79 20.26
N ASN A 133 -12.97 9.89 20.79
CA ASN A 133 -14.37 10.23 21.01
C ASN A 133 -14.98 10.83 19.75
N ASP A 134 -14.17 11.38 18.84
CA ASP A 134 -14.54 11.54 17.43
C ASP A 134 -14.84 10.19 16.74
N LYS A 135 -14.47 9.06 17.37
CA LYS A 135 -14.92 7.70 17.03
C LYS A 135 -15.92 7.12 18.03
N GLU A 136 -16.24 7.82 19.13
CA GLU A 136 -17.41 7.48 19.95
C GLU A 136 -18.64 7.91 19.18
N GLN A 137 -19.38 6.87 18.80
CA GLN A 137 -20.60 6.93 18.04
C GLN A 137 -21.57 7.93 18.69
N PRO A 138 -22.37 8.66 17.89
CA PRO A 138 -23.46 9.45 18.44
C PRO A 138 -24.30 8.54 19.34
N GLU A 139 -24.65 9.08 20.52
CA GLU A 139 -25.61 8.57 21.50
C GLU A 139 -26.52 7.49 20.91
N PHE A 140 -26.33 6.24 21.34
CA PHE A 140 -27.23 5.14 21.05
C PHE A 140 -28.62 5.46 21.66
N ALA A 141 -29.43 6.23 20.95
CA ALA A 141 -30.83 5.86 20.84
C ALA A 141 -30.84 4.39 20.41
N GLU A 142 -31.69 3.55 20.99
CA GLU A 142 -31.96 2.20 20.48
C GLU A 142 -32.56 2.33 19.07
N GLU A 143 -31.71 2.62 18.08
CA GLU A 143 -32.07 2.65 16.70
C GLU A 143 -32.07 1.19 16.27
N LYS A 144 -33.30 0.66 16.15
CA LYS A 144 -33.59 -0.65 15.55
C LYS A 144 -32.58 -0.90 14.44
N PRO A 145 -31.95 -2.09 14.37
CA PRO A 145 -30.83 -2.35 13.48
C PRO A 145 -31.15 -1.77 12.11
N ILE A 146 -30.43 -0.72 11.75
CA ILE A 146 -30.61 -0.07 10.45
C ILE A 146 -30.37 -1.19 9.45
N PRO A 147 -31.36 -1.56 8.62
CA PRO A 147 -31.15 -2.61 7.65
C PRO A 147 -29.97 -2.17 6.80
N VAL A 148 -28.90 -2.97 6.81
CA VAL A 148 -27.80 -2.82 5.87
C VAL A 148 -28.45 -2.72 4.51
N LYS A 149 -28.49 -1.52 3.91
CA LYS A 149 -28.86 -1.41 2.51
C LYS A 149 -27.74 -2.13 1.79
N GLU A 150 -28.02 -3.37 1.39
CA GLU A 150 -27.22 -4.10 0.42
C GLU A 150 -26.86 -3.12 -0.70
N PRO A 151 -25.60 -3.12 -1.19
CA PRO A 151 -25.23 -2.28 -2.31
C PRO A 151 -26.31 -2.46 -3.37
N GLU A 152 -26.98 -1.36 -3.78
CA GLU A 152 -28.12 -1.45 -4.68
C GLU A 152 -27.65 -2.22 -5.92
N ARG A 153 -28.08 -3.48 -6.04
CA ARG A 153 -27.79 -4.30 -7.20
C ARG A 153 -28.53 -3.63 -8.35
N THR A 154 -27.84 -2.77 -9.07
CA THR A 154 -28.41 -2.11 -10.24
C THR A 154 -28.62 -3.20 -11.30
N LYS A 155 -29.88 -3.58 -11.46
CA LYS A 155 -30.26 -4.61 -12.41
C LYS A 155 -30.14 -4.03 -13.82
N GLY A 156 -29.36 -4.68 -14.69
CA GLY A 156 -29.21 -4.31 -16.10
C GLY A 156 -28.13 -3.26 -16.39
N ARG A 157 -26.86 -3.69 -16.39
CA ARG A 157 -25.73 -2.89 -16.90
C ARG A 157 -25.52 -3.19 -18.39
N PHE A 158 -25.31 -2.16 -19.21
CA PHE A 158 -24.91 -2.30 -20.61
C PHE A 158 -23.44 -2.75 -20.70
N ASP A 159 -23.20 -4.04 -20.46
CA ASP A 159 -21.86 -4.62 -20.57
C ASP A 159 -21.49 -4.93 -22.03
N GLY A 160 -20.18 -5.04 -22.31
CA GLY A 160 -19.68 -5.31 -23.66
C GLY A 160 -20.30 -6.55 -24.32
N TRP A 161 -20.68 -7.56 -23.53
CA TRP A 161 -21.41 -8.74 -24.01
C TRP A 161 -22.85 -8.44 -24.45
N VAL A 162 -23.58 -7.59 -23.72
CA VAL A 162 -24.94 -7.17 -24.07
C VAL A 162 -24.92 -6.30 -25.33
N ILE A 163 -23.93 -5.39 -25.42
CA ILE A 163 -23.75 -4.53 -26.60
C ILE A 163 -23.38 -5.38 -27.82
N GLY A 164 -22.42 -6.31 -27.68
CA GLY A 164 -21.99 -7.18 -28.77
C GLY A 164 -23.10 -8.08 -29.31
N THR A 165 -23.87 -8.71 -28.41
CA THR A 165 -25.02 -9.55 -28.80
C THR A 165 -26.17 -8.72 -29.38
N GLY A 166 -26.42 -7.51 -28.87
CA GLY A 166 -27.40 -6.58 -29.44
C GLY A 166 -27.05 -6.11 -30.86
N ILE A 167 -25.77 -5.80 -31.13
CA ILE A 167 -25.30 -5.45 -32.48
C ILE A 167 -25.50 -6.63 -33.44
N LEU A 168 -25.15 -7.84 -33.03
CA LEU A 168 -25.34 -9.04 -33.84
C LEU A 168 -26.81 -9.27 -34.18
N ALA A 169 -27.71 -9.06 -33.22
CA ALA A 169 -29.15 -9.16 -33.44
C ALA A 169 -29.64 -8.14 -34.47
N ALA A 170 -29.20 -6.88 -34.36
CA ALA A 170 -29.56 -5.81 -35.29
C ALA A 170 -29.06 -6.09 -36.71
N VAL A 171 -27.82 -6.59 -36.87
CA VAL A 171 -27.26 -6.99 -38.17
C VAL A 171 -28.06 -8.14 -38.78
N GLY A 172 -28.45 -9.14 -37.99
CA GLY A 172 -29.29 -10.25 -38.45
C GLY A 172 -30.64 -9.79 -38.99
N VAL A 173 -31.33 -8.92 -38.26
CA VAL A 173 -32.63 -8.36 -38.70
C VAL A 173 -32.47 -7.45 -39.93
N ALA A 174 -31.46 -6.57 -39.95
CA ALA A 174 -31.22 -5.67 -41.08
C ALA A 174 -30.84 -6.46 -42.36
N GLY A 175 -29.96 -7.45 -42.25
CA GLY A 175 -29.62 -8.34 -43.35
C GLY A 175 -30.82 -9.16 -43.82
N GLY A 176 -31.56 -9.75 -42.87
CA GLY A 176 -32.75 -10.54 -43.16
C GLY A 176 -33.83 -9.75 -43.90
N THR A 177 -34.12 -8.54 -43.44
CA THR A 177 -35.09 -7.64 -44.10
C THR A 177 -34.62 -7.21 -45.49
N TYR A 178 -33.33 -6.90 -45.68
CA TYR A 178 -32.78 -6.56 -47.00
C TYR A 178 -32.97 -7.69 -48.00
N PHE A 179 -32.50 -8.90 -47.65
CA PHE A 179 -32.62 -10.07 -48.53
C PHE A 179 -34.07 -10.52 -48.72
N GLY A 180 -34.92 -10.38 -47.70
CA GLY A 180 -36.34 -10.67 -47.79
C GLY A 180 -37.08 -9.74 -48.75
N LEU A 181 -36.79 -8.43 -48.70
CA LEU A 181 -37.35 -7.47 -49.65
C LEU A 181 -36.85 -7.71 -51.08
N GLU A 182 -35.59 -8.10 -51.25
CA GLU A 182 -35.03 -8.44 -52.57
C GLU A 182 -35.62 -9.75 -53.14
N ALA A 183 -35.89 -10.74 -52.28
CA ALA A 183 -36.63 -11.94 -52.64
C ALA A 183 -38.09 -11.63 -53.06
N LEU A 184 -38.74 -10.65 -52.42
CA LEU A 184 -40.08 -10.22 -52.81
C LEU A 184 -40.10 -9.46 -54.14
N LYS A 185 -39.09 -8.62 -54.41
CA LYS A 185 -38.98 -7.88 -55.68
C LYS A 185 -38.68 -8.78 -56.87
N SER A 186 -37.96 -9.88 -56.65
CA SER A 186 -37.68 -10.87 -57.69
C SER A 186 -38.88 -11.74 -58.06
N ARG A 187 -40.02 -11.59 -57.37
CA ARG A 187 -41.29 -12.23 -57.72
C ARG A 187 -42.00 -11.40 -58.80
N ASN A 188 -41.93 -11.85 -60.05
CA ASN A 188 -42.67 -11.24 -61.15
C ASN A 188 -44.19 -11.42 -60.96
N GLU A 189 -44.97 -10.37 -61.24
CA GLU A 189 -46.44 -10.37 -61.15
C GLU A 189 -47.11 -11.09 -62.33
N ASP A 190 -46.42 -11.16 -63.48
CA ASP A 190 -46.90 -11.86 -64.67
C ASP A 190 -46.54 -13.35 -64.62
N PRO A 191 -47.45 -14.27 -65.00
CA PRO A 191 -47.13 -15.69 -65.11
C PRO A 191 -45.95 -15.87 -66.08
N PRO A 192 -44.93 -16.67 -65.74
CA PRO A 192 -43.72 -16.77 -66.54
C PRO A 192 -44.04 -17.39 -67.90
N THR A 193 -44.10 -16.56 -68.95
CA THR A 193 -44.31 -17.01 -70.33
C THR A 193 -43.00 -17.00 -71.10
N THR A 194 -42.57 -18.16 -71.60
CA THR A 194 -41.44 -18.27 -72.51
C THR A 194 -41.85 -17.77 -73.90
N GLY A 195 -41.64 -16.48 -74.15
CA GLY A 195 -42.02 -15.90 -75.44
C GLY A 195 -41.99 -14.39 -75.47
N LYS A 196 -40.79 -13.80 -75.29
CA LYS A 196 -40.44 -12.39 -75.54
C LYS A 196 -38.98 -12.09 -75.13
N GLY A 197 -38.04 -12.97 -75.49
CA GLY A 197 -36.61 -12.79 -75.17
C GLY A 197 -36.15 -13.30 -73.79
N THR A 198 -37.06 -13.87 -73.00
CA THR A 198 -36.72 -14.60 -71.75
C THR A 198 -36.64 -16.09 -72.06
N SER A 199 -35.46 -16.69 -71.86
CA SER A 199 -35.23 -18.13 -72.03
C SER A 199 -35.63 -18.91 -70.77
N TYR A 200 -35.74 -20.23 -70.90
CA TYR A 200 -35.97 -21.11 -69.74
C TYR A 200 -34.84 -21.00 -68.70
N ALA A 201 -33.59 -20.86 -69.16
CA ALA A 201 -32.45 -20.67 -68.28
C ALA A 201 -32.55 -19.38 -67.46
N ASP A 202 -33.11 -18.30 -68.03
CA ASP A 202 -33.31 -17.03 -67.32
C ASP A 202 -34.40 -17.16 -66.24
N LEU A 203 -35.41 -18.02 -66.45
CA LEU A 203 -36.45 -18.30 -65.45
C LEU A 203 -35.91 -19.15 -64.29
N GLU A 204 -35.06 -20.13 -64.60
CA GLU A 204 -34.42 -20.99 -63.61
C GLU A 204 -33.41 -20.20 -62.76
N ASP A 205 -32.57 -19.36 -63.38
CA ASP A 205 -31.63 -18.48 -62.66
C ASP A 205 -32.37 -17.49 -61.75
N ASN A 206 -33.46 -16.87 -62.22
CA ASN A 206 -34.28 -16.00 -61.39
C ASN A 206 -34.92 -16.73 -60.20
N ALA A 207 -35.42 -17.96 -60.43
CA ALA A 207 -36.01 -18.77 -59.36
C ALA A 207 -34.95 -19.19 -58.31
N ASP A 208 -33.74 -19.55 -58.74
CA ASP A 208 -32.68 -19.96 -57.83
C ASP A 208 -32.10 -18.77 -57.06
N ARG A 209 -31.99 -17.59 -57.69
CA ARG A 209 -31.65 -16.35 -57.00
C ARG A 209 -32.70 -15.99 -55.93
N ALA A 210 -33.99 -16.09 -56.25
CA ALA A 210 -35.04 -15.84 -55.28
C ALA A 210 -34.97 -16.82 -54.09
N LYS A 211 -34.72 -18.12 -54.34
CA LYS A 211 -34.52 -19.12 -53.29
C LYS A 211 -33.29 -18.82 -52.42
N GLN A 212 -32.17 -18.44 -53.02
CA GLN A 212 -30.95 -18.10 -52.28
C GLN A 212 -31.15 -16.87 -51.40
N MET A 213 -31.80 -15.82 -51.92
CA MET A 213 -32.10 -14.62 -51.14
C MET A 213 -33.08 -14.92 -50.00
N ALA A 214 -34.11 -15.74 -50.24
CA ALA A 214 -35.02 -16.18 -49.18
C ALA A 214 -34.29 -16.99 -48.09
N LEU A 215 -33.38 -17.89 -48.48
CA LEU A 215 -32.57 -18.65 -47.53
C LEU A 215 -31.69 -17.73 -46.67
N PHE A 216 -31.04 -16.74 -47.27
CA PHE A 216 -30.26 -15.75 -46.50
C PHE A 216 -31.13 -14.91 -45.58
N ALA A 217 -32.36 -14.59 -46.00
CA ALA A 217 -33.33 -13.90 -45.16
C ALA A 217 -33.68 -14.72 -43.91
N ASP A 218 -33.99 -16.01 -44.08
CA ASP A 218 -34.33 -16.93 -42.99
C ASP A 218 -33.17 -17.08 -42.00
N ILE A 219 -31.94 -17.23 -42.49
CA ILE A 219 -30.73 -17.29 -41.65
C ILE A 219 -30.55 -15.98 -40.88
N GLY A 220 -30.71 -14.83 -41.55
CA GLY A 220 -30.61 -13.51 -40.92
C GLY A 220 -31.60 -13.33 -39.78
N PHE A 221 -32.88 -13.67 -40.00
CA PHE A 221 -33.90 -13.62 -38.95
C PHE A 221 -33.63 -14.63 -37.83
N GLY A 222 -33.20 -15.85 -38.16
CA GLY A 222 -32.85 -16.86 -37.17
C GLY A 222 -31.73 -16.41 -36.22
N VAL A 223 -30.64 -15.85 -36.77
CA VAL A 223 -29.55 -15.27 -35.98
C VAL A 223 -30.04 -14.07 -35.18
N GLY A 224 -30.86 -13.20 -35.79
CA GLY A 224 -31.44 -12.03 -35.14
C GLY A 224 -32.24 -12.38 -33.88
N VAL A 225 -33.12 -13.37 -33.96
CA VAL A 225 -33.95 -13.83 -32.84
C VAL A 225 -33.10 -14.48 -31.74
N VAL A 226 -32.17 -15.35 -32.09
CA VAL A 226 -31.31 -16.03 -31.11
C VAL A 226 -30.39 -15.03 -30.39
N ALA A 227 -29.75 -14.13 -31.14
CA ALA A 227 -28.89 -13.11 -30.55
C ALA A 227 -29.68 -12.10 -29.70
N GLY A 228 -30.87 -11.70 -30.16
CA GLY A 228 -31.74 -10.77 -29.42
C GLY A 228 -32.26 -11.36 -28.12
N THR A 229 -32.70 -12.63 -28.14
CA THR A 229 -33.10 -13.35 -26.92
C THR A 229 -31.92 -13.55 -25.96
N ALA A 230 -30.73 -13.88 -26.46
CA ALA A 230 -29.52 -13.96 -25.65
C ALA A 230 -29.15 -12.61 -25.02
N ALA A 231 -29.20 -11.51 -25.77
CA ALA A 231 -28.93 -10.17 -25.25
C ALA A 231 -29.94 -9.77 -24.15
N MET A 232 -31.22 -10.10 -24.35
CA MET A 232 -32.28 -9.87 -23.35
C MET A 232 -32.03 -10.69 -22.08
N LEU A 233 -31.68 -11.97 -22.21
CA LEU A 233 -31.37 -12.83 -21.07
C LEU A 233 -30.12 -12.34 -20.33
N LEU A 234 -29.06 -11.96 -21.05
CA LEU A 234 -27.85 -11.39 -20.46
C LEU A 234 -28.14 -10.09 -19.71
N TYR A 235 -29.02 -9.22 -20.24
CA TYR A 235 -29.39 -7.98 -19.57
C TYR A 235 -30.18 -8.20 -18.28
N PHE A 236 -31.11 -9.17 -18.25
CA PHE A 236 -32.00 -9.38 -17.10
C PHE A 236 -31.52 -10.40 -16.08
N MET A 237 -30.74 -11.40 -16.48
CA MET A 237 -30.32 -12.53 -15.64
C MET A 237 -28.88 -12.44 -15.16
N ARG A 238 -28.04 -11.61 -15.78
CA ARG A 238 -26.66 -11.42 -15.31
C ARG A 238 -26.67 -10.41 -14.16
N ASP A 239 -26.40 -10.88 -12.96
CA ASP A 239 -26.07 -10.00 -11.85
C ASP A 239 -24.84 -9.17 -12.23
N GLY A 240 -24.91 -7.85 -12.06
CA GLY A 240 -23.74 -7.00 -12.19
C GLY A 240 -22.72 -7.44 -11.15
N GLU A 241 -21.48 -7.72 -11.58
CA GLU A 241 -20.40 -7.87 -10.61
C GLU A 241 -20.38 -6.61 -9.74
N PRO A 242 -20.21 -6.74 -8.41
CA PRO A 242 -20.04 -5.57 -7.57
C PRO A 242 -18.92 -4.76 -8.21
N GLU A 243 -19.19 -3.48 -8.45
CA GLU A 243 -18.16 -2.52 -8.77
C GLU A 243 -17.13 -2.63 -7.64
N GLN A 244 -16.08 -3.44 -7.87
CA GLN A 244 -14.96 -3.53 -6.96
C GLN A 244 -14.40 -2.12 -6.93
N ALA A 245 -14.71 -1.40 -5.85
CA ALA A 245 -13.72 -0.73 -5.05
C ALA A 245 -12.51 -0.23 -5.87
N ALA A 246 -12.74 0.72 -6.77
CA ALA A 246 -11.67 1.52 -7.34
C ALA A 246 -11.21 2.59 -6.34
N VAL A 247 -11.06 2.20 -5.07
CA VAL A 247 -10.44 3.01 -4.02
C VAL A 247 -9.68 2.06 -3.10
N GLY A 248 -8.35 2.06 -3.24
CA GLY A 248 -7.44 1.60 -2.19
C GLY A 248 -6.76 0.24 -2.39
N ALA A 249 -6.34 -0.11 -3.61
CA ALA A 249 -5.21 -1.03 -3.75
C ALA A 249 -3.92 -0.22 -3.52
N TRP A 250 -3.25 -0.51 -2.41
CA TRP A 250 -2.00 0.09 -2.00
C TRP A 250 -0.90 -0.34 -2.99
N GLU A 251 -0.32 0.60 -3.74
CA GLU A 251 1.00 0.38 -4.35
C GLU A 251 2.07 0.77 -3.31
N PRO A 252 2.95 -0.14 -2.86
CA PRO A 252 4.08 0.23 -2.04
C PRO A 252 5.14 0.89 -2.93
N GLY A 253 5.15 2.22 -2.93
CA GLY A 253 6.35 3.00 -3.17
C GLY A 253 6.49 3.64 -4.54
N VAL A 254 5.81 4.77 -4.75
CA VAL A 254 6.41 5.95 -5.39
C VAL A 254 5.76 7.20 -4.77
N ALA A 255 6.48 7.88 -3.88
CA ALA A 255 6.05 9.18 -3.36
C ALA A 255 6.18 10.23 -4.48
N VAL A 256 5.05 10.69 -5.00
CA VAL A 256 4.98 11.92 -5.79
C VAL A 256 5.15 13.10 -4.84
N VAL A 257 6.27 13.81 -4.99
CA VAL A 257 6.61 15.06 -4.30
C VAL A 257 5.62 16.16 -4.74
N PRO A 258 4.94 16.89 -3.84
CA PRO A 258 4.20 18.07 -4.21
C PRO A 258 5.11 19.31 -4.10
N GLY A 259 5.38 19.99 -5.22
CA GLY A 259 6.05 21.30 -5.19
C GLY A 259 6.89 21.62 -6.41
N GLY A 260 6.26 21.86 -7.56
CA GLY A 260 6.89 22.39 -8.76
C GLY A 260 6.15 23.63 -9.23
N MET A 261 6.84 24.78 -9.19
CA MET A 261 6.39 26.10 -9.60
C MET A 261 5.65 26.11 -10.97
N ALA A 262 4.43 26.63 -10.99
CA ALA A 262 3.81 27.09 -12.23
C ALA A 262 4.36 28.50 -12.56
N ALA A 263 5.46 28.55 -13.29
CA ALA A 263 5.89 29.74 -14.02
C ALA A 263 5.14 29.80 -15.36
N SER A 264 4.03 30.52 -15.40
CA SER A 264 3.30 30.82 -16.64
C SER A 264 3.91 32.06 -17.29
N MET A 265 4.95 31.85 -18.11
CA MET A 265 5.48 32.85 -19.02
C MET A 265 5.37 32.30 -20.44
N LYS A 266 4.39 32.78 -21.21
CA LYS A 266 4.42 32.73 -22.68
C LYS A 266 3.81 34.00 -23.26
N LEU A 267 4.73 34.79 -23.81
CA LEU A 267 4.58 35.87 -24.77
C LEU A 267 4.21 35.34 -26.17
N GLY A 268 3.56 36.18 -26.96
CA GLY A 268 3.52 36.19 -28.44
C GLY A 268 2.51 35.21 -29.05
N PHE A 269 1.56 35.60 -29.89
CA PHE A 269 1.41 36.76 -30.78
C PHE A 269 -0.06 37.18 -30.84
#